data_AF-A0A5J4WWR7-F1
#
_entry.id   AF-A0A5J4WWR7-F1
#
_cell.length_a   1.000
_cell.length_b   1.000
_cell.length_c   1.000
_cell.angle_alpha   90.00
_cell.angle_beta   90.00
_cell.angle_gamma   90.00
#
_symmetry.space_group_name_H-M   'P 1'
#
loop_
_entity.id
_entity.type
_entity.pdbx_description
1 polymer ?
#
loop_
_entity_poly.entity_id
_entity_poly.type
_entity_poly.pdbx_seq_one_letter_code
_entity_poly.pdbx_strand_id
1 'polypeptide(L)'
;MYNSGLIEKLKLLIHQKDSLDRKGIQSFPAFSSITTQLLQIYLCFSTRNGIQQDIKVIIQNNLSQNVSALIEMIKKTQIETIIIDKNKVDLEMAFSRGVKYFKAISYISIDSYDVIESQSQLQNLVAPLLHINCPNQLQCPKRISLPDSPFVNEFRISILNAVQHLTQNINAYCSSLNQNHKVVVHIGQFLVNFTKDLNSMLFHDGKFSNSITTPASSSAEECQLSIIFLDNLLQMNTDRIKELSIVPKVFVALLNLVIFNESEQQCAEIVQRAVDIRSKSLSSLYHILTYGNAQIRKHIICDLKYYHTLVGVIGIGGACQEENDIVIHQGIISFYLILQYFRLGDSYNRFPSQLDLVKVVEEQIEQEGADEEIETHIFNLNYCPYYEMTNKFYFKINHKNQYLDWSNYEDIEEDIEDDRDNPP
;
A
#
# COMPACT_ATOMS: atom_id res chain seq x y z
N MET A 1 3.40 33.47 2.12
CA MET A 1 2.06 33.14 2.66
C MET A 1 1.99 33.11 4.19
N TYR A 2 3.04 32.67 4.90
CA TYR A 2 3.02 32.54 6.37
C TYR A 2 2.70 33.83 7.15
N ASN A 3 3.06 35.00 6.61
CA ASN A 3 2.80 36.29 7.28
C ASN A 3 1.42 36.88 6.98
N SER A 4 0.54 36.17 6.28
CA SER A 4 -0.78 36.69 5.89
C SER A 4 -1.79 36.74 7.06
N GLY A 5 -1.50 36.06 8.18
CA GLY A 5 -2.46 35.87 9.27
C GLY A 5 -3.66 34.97 8.90
N LEU A 6 -3.65 34.35 7.71
CA LEU A 6 -4.77 33.55 7.22
C LEU A 6 -5.06 32.33 8.12
N ILE A 7 -4.02 31.62 8.57
CA ILE A 7 -4.16 30.44 9.43
C ILE A 7 -4.83 30.83 10.76
N GLU A 8 -4.39 31.92 11.39
CA GLU A 8 -4.98 32.41 12.65
C GLU A 8 -6.44 32.85 12.45
N LYS A 9 -6.75 33.51 11.33
CA LYS A 9 -8.12 33.86 10.98
C LYS A 9 -9.00 32.63 10.76
N LEU A 10 -8.48 31.59 10.10
CA LEU A 10 -9.19 30.32 9.91
C LEU A 10 -9.48 29.64 11.24
N LYS A 11 -8.51 29.56 12.15
CA LYS A 11 -8.70 29.00 13.50
C LYS A 11 -9.82 29.71 14.25
N LEU A 12 -9.80 31.04 14.25
CA LEU A 12 -10.83 31.83 14.91
C LEU A 12 -12.22 31.59 14.31
N LEU A 13 -12.32 31.52 12.98
CA LEU A 13 -13.58 31.20 12.30
C LEU A 13 -14.07 29.78 12.60
N ILE A 14 -13.15 28.80 12.66
CA ILE A 14 -13.48 27.41 13.01
C ILE A 14 -14.07 27.34 14.41
N HIS A 15 -13.44 27.97 15.40
CA HIS A 15 -13.95 28.02 16.78
C HIS A 15 -15.32 28.67 16.88
N GLN A 16 -15.49 29.81 16.21
CA GLN A 16 -16.77 30.52 16.20
C GLN A 16 -17.87 29.65 15.59
N LYS A 17 -17.61 29.00 14.45
CA LYS A 17 -18.60 28.20 13.74
C LYS A 17 -18.89 26.87 14.42
N ASP A 18 -17.89 26.17 14.95
CA ASP A 18 -18.10 24.96 15.74
C ASP A 18 -18.99 25.23 16.96
N SER A 19 -18.77 26.35 17.65
CA SER A 19 -19.62 26.74 18.79
C SER A 19 -21.08 27.01 18.40
N LEU A 20 -21.31 27.53 17.20
CA LEU A 20 -22.66 27.78 16.66
C LEU A 20 -23.31 26.48 16.20
N ASP A 21 -22.56 25.62 15.51
CA ASP A 21 -23.05 24.31 15.06
C ASP A 21 -23.45 23.43 16.26
N ARG A 22 -22.72 23.50 17.39
CA ARG A 22 -23.09 22.79 18.64
C ARG A 22 -24.35 23.36 19.31
N LYS A 23 -24.63 24.66 19.14
CA LYS A 23 -25.83 25.32 19.70
C LYS A 23 -27.05 25.16 18.82
N GLY A 24 -26.86 25.04 17.50
CA GLY A 24 -27.92 24.82 16.54
C GLY A 24 -28.38 23.37 16.57
N ILE A 25 -29.60 23.12 17.03
CA ILE A 25 -30.24 21.78 17.04
C ILE A 25 -30.57 21.29 15.60
N GLN A 26 -30.12 22.00 14.55
CA GLN A 26 -30.39 21.59 13.17
C GLN A 26 -29.41 20.50 12.74
N SER A 27 -29.95 19.32 12.42
CA SER A 27 -29.20 18.27 11.74
C SER A 27 -28.83 18.76 10.34
N PHE A 28 -27.55 19.06 10.12
CA PHE A 28 -27.04 19.34 8.78
C PHE A 28 -26.92 18.04 7.99
N PRO A 29 -27.12 18.07 6.66
CA PRO A 29 -26.68 16.98 5.80
C PRO A 29 -25.19 16.66 6.02
N ALA A 30 -24.82 15.39 5.86
CA ALA A 30 -23.43 14.96 6.03
C ALA A 30 -22.47 15.81 5.17
N PHE A 31 -21.39 16.28 5.80
CA PHE A 31 -20.32 17.08 5.22
C PHE A 31 -20.74 18.44 4.64
N SER A 32 -21.89 19.00 5.03
CA SER A 32 -22.36 20.29 4.49
C SER A 32 -22.12 21.50 5.39
N SER A 33 -21.68 21.30 6.63
CA SER A 33 -21.53 22.40 7.60
C SER A 33 -20.46 23.41 7.16
N ILE A 34 -20.61 24.66 7.58
CA ILE A 34 -19.58 25.70 7.35
C ILE A 34 -18.29 25.30 8.06
N THR A 35 -18.38 24.70 9.25
CA THR A 35 -17.22 24.18 9.99
C THR A 35 -16.46 23.14 9.17
N THR A 36 -17.16 22.20 8.51
CA THR A 36 -16.54 21.21 7.62
C THR A 36 -15.75 21.87 6.48
N GLN A 37 -16.32 22.90 5.84
CA GLN A 37 -15.63 23.61 4.76
C GLN A 37 -14.40 24.39 5.27
N LEU A 38 -14.52 25.05 6.42
CA LEU A 38 -13.39 25.76 7.05
C LEU A 38 -12.27 24.80 7.45
N LEU A 39 -12.61 23.62 7.97
CA LEU A 39 -11.65 22.57 8.30
C LEU A 39 -10.93 22.05 7.05
N GLN A 40 -11.64 21.82 5.94
CA GLN A 40 -11.01 21.41 4.67
C GLN A 40 -9.94 22.43 4.23
N ILE A 41 -10.31 23.71 4.24
CA ILE A 41 -9.38 24.80 3.88
C ILE A 41 -8.20 24.82 4.84
N TYR A 42 -8.46 24.75 6.15
CA TYR A 42 -7.42 24.76 7.18
C TYR A 42 -6.44 23.59 7.03
N LEU A 43 -6.92 22.38 6.78
CA LEU A 43 -6.09 21.18 6.60
C LEU A 43 -5.17 21.32 5.39
N CYS A 44 -5.66 21.86 4.27
CA CYS A 44 -4.83 22.12 3.09
C CYS A 44 -3.68 23.11 3.36
N PHE A 45 -3.86 24.07 4.28
CA PHE A 45 -2.82 25.05 4.62
C PHE A 45 -1.91 24.63 5.79
N SER A 46 -2.30 23.63 6.57
CA SER A 46 -1.62 23.29 7.83
C SER A 46 -0.57 22.18 7.71
N THR A 47 -0.29 21.71 6.49
CA THR A 47 0.57 20.54 6.21
C THR A 47 2.00 20.66 6.76
N ARG A 48 2.50 21.87 7.08
CA ARG A 48 3.88 22.07 7.57
C ARG A 48 4.03 22.55 9.01
N ASN A 49 2.96 23.07 9.63
CA ASN A 49 3.07 23.81 10.89
C ASN A 49 2.49 23.05 12.10
N GLY A 50 2.16 21.77 11.93
CA GLY A 50 1.39 21.04 12.92
C GLY A 50 -0.04 21.55 13.05
N ILE A 51 -0.87 20.76 13.73
CA ILE A 51 -2.24 21.14 14.07
C ILE A 51 -2.30 21.47 15.56
N GLN A 52 -2.88 22.60 15.94
CA GLN A 52 -3.05 22.96 17.36
C GLN A 52 -4.07 22.04 18.05
N GLN A 53 -3.86 21.76 19.35
CA GLN A 53 -4.61 20.72 20.08
C GLN A 53 -6.12 20.94 20.07
N ASP A 54 -6.55 22.18 20.27
CA ASP A 54 -7.94 22.60 20.26
C ASP A 54 -8.62 22.37 18.88
N ILE A 55 -7.92 22.66 17.79
CA ILE A 55 -8.42 22.40 16.43
C ILE A 55 -8.55 20.89 16.15
N LYS A 56 -7.65 20.05 16.68
CA LYS A 56 -7.75 18.59 16.53
C LYS A 56 -9.05 18.05 17.11
N VAL A 57 -9.42 18.51 18.30
CA VAL A 57 -10.68 18.12 18.96
C VAL A 57 -11.88 18.48 18.08
N ILE A 58 -11.85 19.64 17.42
CA ILE A 58 -12.90 20.08 16.50
C ILE A 58 -12.93 19.20 15.24
N ILE A 59 -11.77 18.89 14.64
CA ILE A 59 -11.67 17.98 13.48
C ILE A 59 -12.29 16.62 13.84
N GLN A 60 -11.92 16.07 14.98
CA GLN A 60 -12.39 14.77 15.42
C GLN A 60 -13.91 14.74 15.64
N ASN A 61 -14.45 15.74 16.35
CA ASN A 61 -15.90 15.84 16.57
C ASN A 61 -16.65 16.03 15.25
N ASN A 62 -16.15 16.89 14.36
CA ASN A 62 -16.76 17.13 13.06
C ASN A 62 -16.74 15.88 12.18
N LEU A 63 -15.63 15.14 12.14
CA LEU A 63 -15.54 13.88 11.40
C LEU A 63 -16.50 12.84 11.99
N SER A 64 -16.54 12.70 13.32
CA SER A 64 -17.43 11.77 14.01
C SER A 64 -18.89 12.02 13.67
N GLN A 65 -19.33 13.27 13.75
CA GLN A 65 -20.69 13.69 13.41
C GLN A 65 -21.00 13.42 11.94
N ASN A 66 -20.11 13.80 11.02
CA ASN A 66 -20.34 13.64 9.59
C ASN A 66 -20.37 12.17 9.15
N VAL A 67 -19.47 11.32 9.69
CA VAL A 67 -19.47 9.89 9.39
C VAL A 67 -20.70 9.21 9.97
N SER A 68 -21.09 9.54 11.20
CA SER A 68 -22.31 9.01 11.81
C SER A 68 -23.54 9.40 10.99
N ALA A 69 -23.65 10.68 10.59
CA ALA A 69 -24.73 11.16 9.74
C ALA A 69 -24.75 10.45 8.38
N LEU A 70 -23.59 10.23 7.76
CA LEU A 70 -23.50 9.50 6.49
C LEU A 70 -23.95 8.04 6.64
N ILE A 71 -23.51 7.35 7.70
CA ILE A 71 -23.90 5.96 7.96
C ILE A 71 -25.43 5.86 8.14
N GLU A 72 -26.03 6.79 8.88
CA GLU A 72 -27.49 6.84 9.05
C GLU A 72 -28.22 7.15 7.72
N MET A 73 -27.68 8.05 6.89
CA MET A 73 -28.19 8.30 5.53
C MET A 73 -28.14 7.03 4.66
N ILE A 74 -27.02 6.28 4.71
CA ILE A 74 -26.87 5.02 3.98
C ILE A 74 -27.90 3.99 4.45
N LYS A 75 -28.03 3.78 5.77
CA LYS A 75 -29.01 2.84 6.34
C LYS A 75 -30.44 3.19 5.94
N LYS A 76 -30.81 4.48 6.03
CA LYS A 76 -32.13 4.94 5.62
C LYS A 76 -32.40 4.65 4.14
N THR A 77 -31.41 4.89 3.27
CA THR A 77 -31.51 4.62 1.83
C THR A 77 -31.65 3.13 1.53
N GLN A 78 -31.03 2.25 2.32
CA GLN A 78 -31.14 0.79 2.17
C GLN A 78 -32.53 0.25 2.56
N ILE A 79 -33.23 0.89 3.50
CA ILE A 79 -34.58 0.49 3.94
C ILE A 79 -35.65 0.96 2.94
N GLU A 80 -35.49 2.16 2.38
CA GLU A 80 -36.51 2.83 1.58
C GLU A 80 -36.45 2.46 0.09
N THR A 81 -36.35 1.16 -0.26
CA THR A 81 -36.18 0.59 -1.62
C THR A 81 -37.13 1.11 -2.71
N ILE A 82 -38.13 1.92 -2.37
CA ILE A 82 -39.22 2.40 -3.23
C ILE A 82 -39.15 3.92 -3.50
N ILE A 83 -38.35 4.71 -2.78
CA ILE A 83 -38.22 6.17 -3.00
C ILE A 83 -36.89 6.46 -3.71
N ILE A 84 -36.86 6.22 -5.02
CA ILE A 84 -35.62 5.96 -5.76
C ILE A 84 -34.83 7.24 -6.12
N ASP A 85 -35.48 8.39 -6.33
CA ASP A 85 -34.76 9.52 -6.96
C ASP A 85 -34.23 10.57 -5.98
N LYS A 86 -35.03 11.06 -5.03
CA LYS A 86 -34.60 12.16 -4.15
C LYS A 86 -33.49 11.73 -3.19
N ASN A 87 -33.66 10.58 -2.53
CA ASN A 87 -32.67 10.05 -1.59
C ASN A 87 -31.34 9.74 -2.29
N LYS A 88 -31.39 9.31 -3.56
CA LYS A 88 -30.20 9.05 -4.37
C LYS A 88 -29.39 10.33 -4.60
N VAL A 89 -30.04 11.42 -5.02
CA VAL A 89 -29.36 12.72 -5.25
C VAL A 89 -28.74 13.24 -3.94
N ASP A 90 -29.47 13.17 -2.83
CA ASP A 90 -28.95 13.60 -1.52
C ASP A 90 -27.75 12.75 -1.07
N LEU A 91 -27.77 11.44 -1.33
CA LEU A 91 -26.66 10.54 -1.01
C LEU A 91 -25.43 10.78 -1.92
N GLU A 92 -25.62 10.97 -3.22
CA GLU A 92 -24.53 11.31 -4.16
C GLU A 92 -23.88 12.64 -3.80
N MET A 93 -24.68 13.65 -3.41
CA MET A 93 -24.15 14.91 -2.88
C MET A 93 -23.36 14.71 -1.59
N ALA A 94 -23.83 13.85 -0.68
CA ALA A 94 -23.13 13.54 0.55
C ALA A 94 -21.78 12.85 0.26
N PHE A 95 -21.73 11.90 -0.67
CA PHE A 95 -20.48 11.27 -1.11
C PHE A 95 -19.52 12.29 -1.74
N SER A 96 -19.99 13.14 -2.66
CA SER A 96 -19.14 14.17 -3.27
C SER A 96 -18.52 15.12 -2.23
N ARG A 97 -19.28 15.52 -1.20
CA ARG A 97 -18.75 16.33 -0.09
C ARG A 97 -17.80 15.54 0.80
N GLY A 98 -18.13 14.27 1.06
CA GLY A 98 -17.30 13.32 1.79
C GLY A 98 -15.93 13.13 1.12
N VAL A 99 -15.87 12.98 -0.21
CA VAL A 99 -14.62 12.89 -0.98
C VAL A 99 -13.71 14.07 -0.67
N LYS A 100 -14.23 15.30 -0.76
CA LYS A 100 -13.45 16.52 -0.48
C LYS A 100 -12.92 16.54 0.95
N TYR A 101 -13.72 16.05 1.91
CA TYR A 101 -13.32 15.99 3.31
C TYR A 101 -12.23 14.96 3.56
N PHE A 102 -12.36 13.74 3.01
CA PHE A 102 -11.34 12.70 3.16
C PHE A 102 -10.04 13.03 2.41
N LYS A 103 -10.11 13.66 1.24
CA LYS A 103 -8.94 14.24 0.56
C LYS A 103 -8.25 15.29 1.43
N ALA A 104 -9.01 16.12 2.16
CA ALA A 104 -8.41 17.07 3.11
C ALA A 104 -7.74 16.37 4.30
N ILE A 105 -8.31 15.27 4.80
CA ILE A 105 -7.71 14.45 5.86
C ILE A 105 -6.39 13.82 5.41
N SER A 106 -6.27 13.36 4.17
CA SER A 106 -5.00 12.81 3.66
C SER A 106 -3.85 13.83 3.60
N TYR A 107 -4.12 15.13 3.72
CA TYR A 107 -3.08 16.16 3.81
C TYR A 107 -2.52 16.36 5.24
N ILE A 108 -3.07 15.69 6.25
CA ILE A 108 -2.51 15.75 7.61
C ILE A 108 -1.10 15.14 7.57
N SER A 109 -0.08 15.95 7.86
CA SER A 109 1.32 15.51 7.82
C SER A 109 1.61 14.42 8.84
N ILE A 110 2.55 13.55 8.48
CA ILE A 110 3.05 12.47 9.33
C ILE A 110 3.62 13.03 10.65
N ASP A 111 4.32 14.15 10.60
CA ASP A 111 4.90 14.82 11.78
C ASP A 111 3.82 15.40 12.71
N SER A 112 2.58 15.47 12.21
CA SER A 112 1.40 15.83 13.00
C SER A 112 0.68 14.58 13.51
N TYR A 113 1.38 13.46 13.78
CA TYR A 113 0.75 12.24 14.32
C TYR A 113 0.91 12.02 15.83
N ASP A 114 1.91 12.61 16.50
CA ASP A 114 1.95 12.68 17.98
C ASP A 114 0.68 13.34 18.57
N VAL A 115 0.03 14.11 17.70
CA VAL A 115 -1.22 14.84 17.82
C VAL A 115 -2.44 13.97 18.04
N ILE A 116 -2.45 12.72 17.59
CA ILE A 116 -3.66 11.91 17.64
C ILE A 116 -3.45 10.70 18.57
N GLU A 117 -3.20 10.96 19.85
CA GLU A 117 -3.49 9.96 20.90
C GLU A 117 -4.97 9.51 20.86
N SER A 118 -5.84 10.30 20.20
CA SER A 118 -7.21 9.98 19.80
C SER A 118 -7.37 9.25 18.44
N GLN A 119 -6.29 8.75 17.82
CA GLN A 119 -6.32 8.11 16.48
C GLN A 119 -7.19 6.86 16.50
N SER A 120 -7.19 6.14 17.63
CA SER A 120 -8.10 5.02 17.86
C SER A 120 -9.57 5.41 17.62
N GLN A 121 -9.97 6.63 18.01
CA GLN A 121 -11.33 7.13 17.81
C GLN A 121 -11.56 7.49 16.34
N LEU A 122 -10.63 8.17 15.68
CA LEU A 122 -10.72 8.47 14.25
C LEU A 122 -10.85 7.21 13.40
N GLN A 123 -10.07 6.19 13.73
CA GLN A 123 -10.09 4.89 13.07
C GLN A 123 -11.41 4.18 13.26
N ASN A 124 -11.91 4.11 14.49
CA ASN A 124 -13.20 3.47 14.78
C ASN A 124 -14.35 4.16 14.05
N LEU A 125 -14.21 5.45 13.73
CA LEU A 125 -15.18 6.20 12.93
C LEU A 125 -15.08 5.86 11.44
N VAL A 126 -13.88 5.86 10.86
CA VAL A 126 -13.70 5.68 9.40
C VAL A 126 -13.68 4.21 8.97
N ALA A 127 -13.18 3.31 9.80
CA ALA A 127 -13.02 1.89 9.48
C ALA A 127 -14.31 1.16 9.09
N PRO A 128 -15.50 1.46 9.65
CA PRO A 128 -16.76 0.94 9.13
C PRO A 128 -16.98 1.25 7.64
N LEU A 129 -16.48 2.37 7.12
CA LEU A 129 -16.65 2.77 5.73
C LEU A 129 -15.76 1.97 4.76
N LEU A 130 -14.71 1.30 5.25
CA LEU A 130 -13.94 0.33 4.45
C LEU A 130 -14.81 -0.88 4.02
N HIS A 131 -15.96 -1.07 4.66
CA HIS A 131 -16.88 -2.17 4.36
C HIS A 131 -17.86 -1.88 3.22
N ILE A 132 -17.78 -0.69 2.61
CA ILE A 132 -18.60 -0.32 1.46
C ILE A 132 -18.24 -1.22 0.26
N ASN A 133 -19.25 -1.87 -0.30
CA ASN A 133 -19.16 -2.78 -1.45
C ASN A 133 -18.09 -3.87 -1.31
N CYS A 134 -17.85 -4.34 -0.08
CA CYS A 134 -16.94 -5.45 0.14
C CYS A 134 -17.33 -6.69 -0.69
N PRO A 135 -16.36 -7.49 -1.15
CA PRO A 135 -16.64 -8.68 -1.96
C PRO A 135 -17.57 -9.67 -1.24
N ASN A 136 -18.58 -10.18 -1.95
CA ASN A 136 -19.54 -11.17 -1.42
C ASN A 136 -18.86 -12.45 -0.92
N GLN A 137 -17.73 -12.81 -1.52
CA GLN A 137 -16.94 -14.00 -1.22
C GLN A 137 -16.46 -14.03 0.24
N LEU A 138 -16.31 -12.85 0.87
CA LEU A 138 -15.85 -12.74 2.25
C LEU A 138 -16.96 -12.96 3.29
N GLN A 139 -18.23 -12.97 2.87
CA GLN A 139 -19.39 -13.05 3.78
C GLN A 139 -19.28 -12.04 4.94
N CYS A 140 -18.74 -10.84 4.67
CA CYS A 140 -18.43 -9.87 5.72
C CYS A 140 -19.72 -9.41 6.44
N PRO A 141 -19.83 -9.57 7.76
CA PRO A 141 -21.03 -9.16 8.51
C PRO A 141 -21.18 -7.63 8.60
N LYS A 142 -20.10 -6.88 8.34
CA LYS A 142 -20.09 -5.41 8.36
C LYS A 142 -20.31 -4.79 6.97
N ARG A 143 -20.56 -5.60 5.94
CA ARG A 143 -20.70 -5.15 4.55
C ARG A 143 -21.79 -4.09 4.40
N ILE A 144 -21.44 -2.97 3.78
CA ILE A 144 -22.37 -1.92 3.41
C ILE A 144 -22.59 -2.01 1.89
N SER A 145 -23.77 -2.51 1.46
CA SER A 145 -24.08 -2.64 0.04
C SER A 145 -24.67 -1.35 -0.50
N LEU A 146 -24.02 -0.77 -1.51
CA LEU A 146 -24.44 0.41 -2.24
C LEU A 146 -24.45 0.10 -3.74
N PRO A 147 -25.33 0.73 -4.54
CA PRO A 147 -25.27 0.63 -5.99
C PRO A 147 -23.92 1.14 -6.51
N ASP A 148 -23.31 0.39 -7.44
CA ASP A 148 -22.08 0.84 -8.09
C ASP A 148 -22.35 2.12 -8.87
N SER A 149 -21.58 3.15 -8.56
CA SER A 149 -21.64 4.45 -9.21
C SER A 149 -20.27 5.13 -9.13
N PRO A 150 -19.96 6.07 -10.04
CA PRO A 150 -18.72 6.84 -9.97
C PRO A 150 -18.53 7.55 -8.63
N PHE A 151 -19.61 8.07 -8.03
CA PHE A 151 -19.57 8.76 -6.72
C PHE A 151 -19.21 7.81 -5.57
N VAL A 152 -19.78 6.60 -5.56
CA VAL A 152 -19.45 5.58 -4.54
C VAL A 152 -18.00 5.12 -4.69
N ASN A 153 -17.53 4.93 -5.93
CA ASN A 153 -16.15 4.53 -6.18
C ASN A 153 -15.14 5.62 -5.77
N GLU A 154 -15.36 6.88 -6.18
CA GLU A 154 -14.49 7.99 -5.77
C GLU A 154 -14.50 8.16 -4.24
N PHE A 155 -15.66 7.98 -3.61
CA PHE A 155 -15.78 8.03 -2.15
C PHE A 155 -14.97 6.92 -1.47
N ARG A 156 -15.07 5.67 -1.94
CA ARG A 156 -14.27 4.54 -1.44
C ARG A 156 -12.76 4.81 -1.58
N ILE A 157 -12.32 5.26 -2.74
CA ILE A 157 -10.93 5.62 -3.02
C ILE A 157 -10.45 6.70 -2.02
N SER A 158 -11.26 7.74 -1.79
CA SER A 158 -10.90 8.80 -0.83
C SER A 158 -10.81 8.30 0.61
N ILE A 159 -11.67 7.36 1.02
CA ILE A 159 -11.60 6.72 2.34
C ILE A 159 -10.34 5.89 2.45
N LEU A 160 -10.04 5.07 1.44
CA LEU A 160 -8.86 4.22 1.41
C LEU A 160 -7.59 5.06 1.49
N ASN A 161 -7.52 6.15 0.72
CA ASN A 161 -6.42 7.12 0.78
C ASN A 161 -6.26 7.72 2.18
N ALA A 162 -7.35 8.20 2.78
CA ALA A 162 -7.31 8.77 4.12
C ALA A 162 -6.85 7.74 5.17
N VAL A 163 -7.38 6.51 5.13
CA VAL A 163 -6.98 5.44 6.07
C VAL A 163 -5.52 5.04 5.86
N GLN A 164 -5.09 4.89 4.61
CA GLN A 164 -3.70 4.56 4.27
C GLN A 164 -2.75 5.63 4.85
N HIS A 165 -3.03 6.92 4.67
CA HIS A 165 -2.23 7.98 5.26
C HIS A 165 -2.24 7.94 6.78
N LEU A 166 -3.40 7.79 7.41
CA LEU A 166 -3.57 7.72 8.88
C LEU A 166 -2.89 6.52 9.53
N THR A 167 -2.50 5.51 8.75
CA THR A 167 -1.86 4.28 9.22
C THR A 167 -0.37 4.21 8.91
N GLN A 168 0.18 5.17 8.15
CA GLN A 168 1.62 5.29 7.93
C GLN A 168 2.33 5.41 9.29
N ASN A 169 3.28 4.51 9.54
CA ASN A 169 4.20 4.48 10.69
C ASN A 169 3.62 4.08 12.06
N ILE A 170 2.38 3.58 12.14
CA ILE A 170 1.78 3.27 13.45
C ILE A 170 1.29 1.82 13.53
N ASN A 171 2.23 0.94 13.91
CA ASN A 171 2.01 -0.50 14.05
C ASN A 171 0.79 -0.86 14.92
N ALA A 172 0.58 -0.13 16.02
CA ALA A 172 -0.55 -0.34 16.92
C ALA A 172 -1.91 -0.19 16.20
N TYR A 173 -2.00 0.72 15.23
CA TYR A 173 -3.25 1.02 14.53
C TYR A 173 -3.59 0.05 13.45
N CYS A 174 -2.58 -0.30 12.65
CA CYS A 174 -2.69 -1.40 11.71
C CYS A 174 -3.18 -2.68 12.43
N SER A 175 -2.77 -2.89 13.70
CA SER A 175 -3.21 -4.03 14.50
C SER A 175 -4.68 -3.92 14.92
N SER A 176 -5.11 -2.77 15.43
CA SER A 176 -6.52 -2.54 15.81
C SER A 176 -7.47 -2.65 14.60
N LEU A 177 -7.12 -1.99 13.48
CA LEU A 177 -7.89 -2.07 12.24
C LEU A 177 -8.01 -3.52 11.76
N ASN A 178 -6.90 -4.25 11.75
CA ASN A 178 -6.92 -5.63 11.29
C ASN A 178 -7.71 -6.55 12.24
N GLN A 179 -7.56 -6.41 13.56
CA GLN A 179 -8.31 -7.19 14.56
C GLN A 179 -9.82 -6.97 14.42
N ASN A 180 -10.25 -5.72 14.26
CA ASN A 180 -11.67 -5.36 14.28
C ASN A 180 -12.35 -5.45 12.90
N HIS A 181 -11.61 -5.26 11.81
CA HIS A 181 -12.17 -5.13 10.47
C HIS A 181 -11.57 -6.10 9.44
N LYS A 182 -10.61 -6.95 9.83
CA LYS A 182 -9.97 -7.94 8.93
C LYS A 182 -9.47 -7.32 7.62
N VAL A 183 -8.95 -6.10 7.72
CA VAL A 183 -8.61 -5.26 6.56
C VAL A 183 -7.67 -5.97 5.58
N VAL A 184 -6.71 -6.75 6.08
CA VAL A 184 -5.79 -7.54 5.24
C VAL A 184 -6.54 -8.51 4.31
N VAL A 185 -7.55 -9.22 4.83
CA VAL A 185 -8.37 -10.16 4.06
C VAL A 185 -9.21 -9.42 3.02
N HIS A 186 -9.76 -8.27 3.39
CA HIS A 186 -10.55 -7.42 2.49
C HIS A 186 -9.73 -6.88 1.32
N ILE A 187 -8.55 -6.32 1.60
CA ILE A 187 -7.62 -5.83 0.58
C ILE A 187 -7.14 -6.98 -0.29
N GLY A 188 -6.73 -8.11 0.31
CA GLY A 188 -6.31 -9.29 -0.44
C GLY A 188 -7.37 -9.76 -1.44
N GLN A 189 -8.63 -9.83 -1.02
CA GLN A 189 -9.73 -10.24 -1.91
C GLN A 189 -10.01 -9.20 -3.01
N PHE A 190 -9.88 -7.91 -2.70
CA PHE A 190 -9.98 -6.86 -3.71
C PHE A 190 -8.88 -7.02 -4.78
N LEU A 191 -7.62 -7.21 -4.38
CA LEU A 191 -6.51 -7.44 -5.32
C LEU A 191 -6.71 -8.70 -6.17
N VAL A 192 -7.25 -9.77 -5.59
CA VAL A 192 -7.62 -10.99 -6.35
C VAL A 192 -8.69 -10.70 -7.40
N ASN A 193 -9.71 -9.91 -7.07
CA ASN A 193 -10.75 -9.55 -8.03
C ASN A 193 -10.20 -8.65 -9.13
N PHE A 194 -9.43 -7.62 -8.78
CA PHE A 194 -8.79 -6.71 -9.73
C PHE A 194 -7.89 -7.46 -10.71
N THR A 195 -7.04 -8.36 -10.22
CA THR A 195 -6.12 -9.14 -11.07
C THR A 195 -6.81 -10.25 -11.85
N LYS A 196 -7.97 -10.75 -11.41
CA LYS A 196 -8.77 -11.68 -12.21
C LYS A 196 -9.23 -11.02 -13.51
N ASP A 197 -9.59 -9.75 -13.44
CA ASP A 197 -10.01 -8.99 -14.62
C ASP A 197 -8.82 -8.75 -15.56
N LEU A 198 -7.62 -8.52 -15.02
CA LEU A 198 -6.35 -8.44 -15.78
C LEU A 198 -5.94 -9.78 -16.44
N ASN A 199 -6.00 -10.89 -15.71
CA ASN A 199 -5.49 -12.20 -16.14
C ASN A 199 -6.30 -12.87 -17.25
N SER A 200 -7.49 -12.37 -17.57
CA SER A 200 -8.14 -12.73 -18.83
C SER A 200 -7.26 -12.43 -20.06
N MET A 201 -6.11 -11.76 -19.88
CA MET A 201 -5.28 -11.20 -20.94
C MET A 201 -3.81 -11.67 -20.98
N LEU A 202 -3.25 -12.29 -19.92
CA LEU A 202 -1.79 -12.26 -19.69
C LEU A 202 -0.99 -13.57 -19.86
N PHE A 203 -1.61 -14.76 -19.92
CA PHE A 203 -0.84 -16.03 -19.96
C PHE A 203 -1.35 -17.00 -21.03
N HIS A 204 -0.94 -16.77 -22.27
CA HIS A 204 -0.85 -17.82 -23.27
C HIS A 204 0.61 -17.98 -23.71
N ASP A 205 1.18 -19.18 -23.50
CA ASP A 205 2.43 -19.68 -24.09
C ASP A 205 3.77 -19.05 -23.67
N GLY A 206 3.89 -18.55 -22.43
CA GLY A 206 5.19 -18.15 -21.87
C GLY A 206 5.83 -16.94 -22.54
N LYS A 207 5.03 -16.15 -23.29
CA LYS A 207 5.43 -14.87 -23.84
C LYS A 207 4.56 -13.79 -23.21
N PHE A 208 5.20 -12.78 -22.63
CA PHE A 208 4.52 -11.56 -22.19
C PHE A 208 3.94 -10.88 -23.43
N SER A 209 2.61 -10.84 -23.54
CA SER A 209 1.95 -10.06 -24.59
C SER A 209 1.85 -8.62 -24.14
N ASN A 210 2.40 -7.69 -24.93
CA ASN A 210 2.43 -6.25 -24.62
C ASN A 210 1.06 -5.54 -24.72
N SER A 211 -0.04 -6.24 -24.99
CA SER A 211 -1.38 -5.65 -25.12
C SER A 211 -2.25 -6.02 -23.93
N ILE A 212 -2.19 -5.22 -22.86
CA ILE A 212 -3.09 -5.32 -21.71
C ILE A 212 -4.18 -4.28 -21.89
N THR A 213 -5.43 -4.71 -22.05
CA THR A 213 -6.57 -3.77 -21.97
C THR A 213 -6.63 -3.21 -20.55
N THR A 214 -6.48 -1.90 -20.45
CA THR A 214 -6.36 -1.19 -19.19
C THR A 214 -7.68 -1.24 -18.41
N PRO A 215 -7.66 -1.56 -17.09
CA PRO A 215 -8.82 -1.33 -16.24
C PRO A 215 -9.26 0.13 -16.30
N ALA A 216 -10.52 0.41 -15.94
CA ALA A 216 -10.94 1.81 -15.78
C ALA A 216 -10.02 2.53 -14.77
N SER A 217 -9.55 3.75 -15.09
CA SER A 217 -8.55 4.50 -14.31
C SER A 217 -8.82 4.53 -12.80
N SER A 218 -10.09 4.65 -12.37
CA SER A 218 -10.48 4.63 -10.96
C SER A 218 -10.17 3.31 -10.26
N SER A 219 -10.25 2.18 -10.97
CA SER A 219 -9.93 0.86 -10.40
C SER A 219 -8.42 0.66 -10.21
N ALA A 220 -7.60 1.24 -11.10
CA ALA A 220 -6.15 1.22 -10.96
C ALA A 220 -5.68 2.10 -9.79
N GLU A 221 -6.28 3.28 -9.59
CA GLU A 221 -6.03 4.13 -8.42
C GLU A 221 -6.40 3.40 -7.11
N GLU A 222 -7.57 2.73 -7.07
CA GLU A 222 -7.95 1.90 -5.92
C GLU A 222 -6.95 0.75 -5.68
N CYS A 223 -6.42 0.13 -6.75
CA CYS A 223 -5.38 -0.88 -6.66
C CYS A 223 -4.07 -0.33 -6.09
N GLN A 224 -3.59 0.82 -6.58
CA GLN A 224 -2.39 1.49 -6.08
C GLN A 224 -2.50 1.78 -4.58
N LEU A 225 -3.59 2.40 -4.15
CA LEU A 225 -3.82 2.69 -2.73
C LEU A 225 -3.93 1.41 -1.89
N SER A 226 -4.60 0.38 -2.43
CA SER A 226 -4.78 -0.91 -1.77
C SER A 226 -3.45 -1.63 -1.55
N ILE A 227 -2.56 -1.65 -2.55
CA ILE A 227 -1.27 -2.33 -2.43
C ILE A 227 -0.30 -1.55 -1.54
N ILE A 228 -0.29 -0.22 -1.60
CA ILE A 228 0.46 0.61 -0.64
C ILE A 228 -0.02 0.32 0.79
N PHE A 229 -1.33 0.25 0.99
CA PHE A 229 -1.87 -0.03 2.31
C PHE A 229 -1.55 -1.46 2.76
N LEU A 230 -1.63 -2.45 1.87
CA LEU A 230 -1.25 -3.83 2.17
C LEU A 230 0.22 -3.92 2.58
N ASP A 231 1.13 -3.31 1.83
CA ASP A 231 2.57 -3.27 2.13
C ASP A 231 2.82 -2.79 3.57
N ASN A 232 2.23 -1.65 3.93
CA ASN A 232 2.29 -1.10 5.30
C ASN A 232 1.69 -2.05 6.35
N LEU A 233 0.63 -2.77 6.00
CA LEU A 233 0.05 -3.77 6.90
C LEU A 233 0.97 -4.99 7.06
N LEU A 234 1.73 -5.41 6.05
CA LEU A 234 2.55 -6.62 6.13
C LEU A 234 3.91 -6.40 6.81
N GLN A 235 4.39 -5.16 6.86
CA GLN A 235 5.68 -4.81 7.44
C GLN A 235 5.87 -5.40 8.84
N MET A 236 6.86 -6.29 8.98
CA MET A 236 7.26 -6.97 10.23
C MET A 236 6.13 -7.71 10.97
N ASN A 237 5.09 -8.17 10.28
CA ASN A 237 3.92 -8.77 10.93
C ASN A 237 3.54 -10.17 10.41
N THR A 238 3.98 -11.20 11.14
CA THR A 238 3.75 -12.61 10.77
C THR A 238 2.27 -13.01 10.79
N ASP A 239 1.46 -12.45 11.69
CA ASP A 239 0.05 -12.82 11.84
C ASP A 239 -0.81 -12.28 10.70
N ARG A 240 -0.52 -11.07 10.22
CA ARG A 240 -1.18 -10.50 9.04
C ARG A 240 -0.85 -11.28 7.78
N ILE A 241 0.37 -11.79 7.64
CA ILE A 241 0.75 -12.67 6.51
C ILE A 241 -0.03 -13.99 6.56
N LYS A 242 -0.21 -14.58 7.75
CA LYS A 242 -1.06 -15.78 7.91
C LYS A 242 -2.50 -15.48 7.52
N GLU A 243 -3.07 -14.36 7.97
CA GLU A 243 -4.43 -13.97 7.59
C GLU A 243 -4.56 -13.74 6.08
N LEU A 244 -3.59 -13.06 5.46
CA LEU A 244 -3.55 -12.87 4.00
C LEU A 244 -3.56 -14.22 3.27
N SER A 245 -2.76 -15.19 3.74
CA SER A 245 -2.63 -16.52 3.11
C SER A 245 -3.93 -17.34 3.05
N ILE A 246 -4.95 -16.97 3.84
CA ILE A 246 -6.27 -17.60 3.79
C ILE A 246 -7.06 -17.14 2.55
N VAL A 247 -6.74 -15.97 1.98
CA VAL A 247 -7.38 -15.45 0.77
C VAL A 247 -6.93 -16.27 -0.44
N PRO A 248 -7.83 -17.01 -1.11
CA PRO A 248 -7.45 -17.85 -2.23
C PRO A 248 -6.85 -17.02 -3.38
N LYS A 249 -5.73 -17.49 -3.93
CA LYS A 249 -5.02 -16.88 -5.08
C LYS A 249 -4.43 -15.49 -4.82
N VAL A 250 -4.35 -15.02 -3.57
CA VAL A 250 -3.80 -13.69 -3.28
C VAL A 250 -2.33 -13.56 -3.67
N PHE A 251 -1.53 -14.61 -3.51
CA PHE A 251 -0.13 -14.58 -3.95
C PHE A 251 0.00 -14.54 -5.47
N VAL A 252 -0.87 -15.26 -6.19
CA VAL A 252 -0.96 -15.14 -7.65
C VAL A 252 -1.34 -13.71 -8.05
N ALA A 253 -2.29 -13.09 -7.35
CA ALA A 253 -2.64 -11.69 -7.59
C ALA A 253 -1.42 -10.75 -7.41
N LEU A 254 -0.68 -10.88 -6.30
CA LEU A 254 0.52 -10.09 -6.06
C LEU A 254 1.59 -10.29 -7.16
N LEU A 255 1.81 -11.52 -7.62
CA LEU A 255 2.75 -11.80 -8.72
C LEU A 255 2.33 -11.12 -10.03
N ASN A 256 1.04 -11.07 -10.34
CA ASN A 256 0.56 -10.36 -11.52
C ASN A 256 0.69 -8.84 -11.38
N LEU A 257 0.59 -8.31 -10.16
CA LEU A 257 0.79 -6.88 -9.91
C LEU A 257 2.26 -6.47 -10.00
N VAL A 258 3.20 -7.38 -9.74
CA VAL A 258 4.64 -7.15 -9.93
C VAL A 258 5.00 -6.86 -11.40
N ILE A 259 4.26 -7.45 -12.34
CA ILE A 259 4.41 -7.24 -13.79
C ILE A 259 3.34 -6.31 -14.36
N PHE A 260 2.59 -5.60 -13.50
CA PHE A 260 1.53 -4.71 -13.93
C PHE A 260 2.10 -3.59 -14.82
N ASN A 261 1.52 -3.44 -16.00
CA ASN A 261 1.85 -2.36 -16.91
C ASN A 261 0.57 -1.69 -17.43
N GLU A 262 0.58 -0.35 -17.45
CA GLU A 262 -0.49 0.51 -17.97
C GLU A 262 -0.07 1.15 -19.32
N SER A 263 0.82 0.46 -20.06
CA SER A 263 1.75 0.93 -21.11
C SER A 263 1.17 1.64 -22.33
N GLU A 264 -0.14 1.65 -22.55
CA GLU A 264 -0.71 2.32 -23.73
C GLU A 264 -0.82 3.84 -23.54
N GLN A 265 -0.68 4.37 -22.32
CA GLN A 265 -0.92 5.78 -22.02
C GLN A 265 0.34 6.52 -21.56
N GLN A 266 0.76 7.53 -22.32
CA GLN A 266 1.94 8.37 -22.06
C GLN A 266 1.78 9.39 -20.92
N CYS A 267 0.77 9.26 -20.05
CA CYS A 267 0.59 10.18 -18.94
C CYS A 267 1.54 9.82 -17.79
N ALA A 268 2.37 10.75 -17.36
CA ALA A 268 3.33 10.55 -16.27
C ALA A 268 2.67 10.02 -14.97
N GLU A 269 1.44 10.44 -14.67
CA GLU A 269 0.70 9.97 -13.49
C GLU A 269 0.37 8.47 -13.58
N ILE A 270 0.01 7.99 -14.77
CA ILE A 270 -0.31 6.58 -15.02
C ILE A 270 0.95 5.72 -14.95
N VAL A 271 2.06 6.19 -15.54
CA VAL A 271 3.36 5.52 -15.43
C VAL A 271 3.79 5.43 -13.97
N GLN A 272 3.68 6.52 -13.20
CA GLN A 272 4.02 6.52 -11.78
C GLN A 272 3.12 5.56 -10.99
N ARG A 273 1.83 5.50 -11.31
CA ARG A 273 0.90 4.55 -10.68
C ARG A 273 1.32 3.10 -10.93
N ALA A 274 1.69 2.75 -12.16
CA ALA A 274 2.15 1.41 -12.48
C ALA A 274 3.44 1.07 -11.72
N VAL A 275 4.40 2.00 -11.64
CA VAL A 275 5.62 1.87 -10.84
C VAL A 275 5.30 1.64 -9.36
N ASP A 276 4.38 2.41 -8.78
CA ASP A 276 3.98 2.28 -7.38
C ASP A 276 3.33 0.92 -7.13
N ILE A 277 2.47 0.45 -8.03
CA ILE A 277 1.85 -0.87 -7.94
C ILE A 277 2.90 -1.97 -7.96
N ARG A 278 3.84 -1.94 -8.91
CA ARG A 278 4.91 -2.94 -9.06
C ARG A 278 5.83 -2.96 -7.84
N SER A 279 6.36 -1.81 -7.46
CA SER A 279 7.28 -1.67 -6.33
C SER A 279 6.64 -2.11 -5.00
N LYS A 280 5.39 -1.70 -4.74
CA LYS A 280 4.68 -2.10 -3.51
C LYS A 280 4.26 -3.56 -3.50
N SER A 281 4.03 -4.16 -4.67
CA SER A 281 3.81 -5.60 -4.79
C SER A 281 5.08 -6.39 -4.49
N LEU A 282 6.24 -5.95 -5.01
CA LEU A 282 7.55 -6.54 -4.69
C LEU A 282 7.85 -6.44 -3.19
N SER A 283 7.66 -5.25 -2.60
CA SER A 283 7.85 -5.02 -1.15
C SER A 283 6.93 -5.90 -0.30
N SER A 284 5.65 -6.04 -0.69
CA SER A 284 4.71 -6.95 -0.03
C SER A 284 5.16 -8.40 -0.10
N LEU A 285 5.63 -8.87 -1.26
CA LEU A 285 6.16 -10.23 -1.44
C LEU A 285 7.45 -10.43 -0.64
N TYR A 286 8.33 -9.44 -0.58
CA TYR A 286 9.52 -9.46 0.28
C TYR A 286 9.14 -9.66 1.74
N HIS A 287 8.17 -8.91 2.27
CA HIS A 287 7.66 -9.10 3.63
C HIS A 287 7.07 -10.50 3.83
N ILE A 288 6.30 -11.01 2.86
CA ILE A 288 5.72 -12.36 2.93
C ILE A 288 6.81 -13.43 2.96
N LEU A 289 7.87 -13.31 2.16
CA LEU A 289 8.97 -14.27 2.18
C LEU A 289 9.78 -14.18 3.48
N THR A 290 10.02 -12.97 3.96
CA THR A 290 10.83 -12.72 5.17
C THR A 290 10.15 -13.24 6.43
N TYR A 291 8.86 -12.92 6.60
CA TYR A 291 8.11 -13.17 7.83
C TYR A 291 7.09 -14.31 7.71
N GLY A 292 6.82 -14.81 6.50
CA GLY A 292 5.96 -15.96 6.28
C GLY A 292 6.57 -17.25 6.81
N ASN A 293 5.72 -18.23 7.07
CA ASN A 293 6.19 -19.56 7.46
C ASN A 293 6.79 -20.31 6.24
N ALA A 294 7.45 -21.44 6.51
CA ALA A 294 8.10 -22.23 5.48
C ALA A 294 7.16 -22.74 4.38
N GLN A 295 5.89 -23.02 4.71
CA GLN A 295 4.91 -23.46 3.73
C GLN A 295 4.54 -22.33 2.76
N ILE A 296 4.30 -21.12 3.27
CA ILE A 296 4.02 -19.93 2.45
C ILE A 296 5.20 -19.63 1.53
N ARG A 297 6.44 -19.64 2.07
CA ARG A 297 7.66 -19.45 1.27
C ARG A 297 7.79 -20.49 0.16
N LYS A 298 7.67 -21.78 0.51
CA LYS A 298 7.75 -22.88 -0.47
C LYS A 298 6.70 -22.69 -1.57
N HIS A 299 5.47 -22.37 -1.18
CA HIS A 299 4.39 -22.19 -2.14
C HIS A 299 4.68 -21.05 -3.13
N ILE A 300 5.10 -19.88 -2.64
CA ILE A 300 5.40 -18.73 -3.50
C ILE A 300 6.61 -19.01 -4.40
N ILE A 301 7.69 -19.53 -3.83
CA ILE A 301 8.94 -19.71 -4.57
C ILE A 301 8.86 -20.89 -5.54
N CYS A 302 8.42 -22.06 -5.06
CA CYS A 302 8.45 -23.30 -5.83
C CYS A 302 7.18 -23.49 -6.67
N ASP A 303 6.00 -23.40 -6.04
CA ASP A 303 4.75 -23.75 -6.72
C ASP A 303 4.29 -22.63 -7.67
N LEU A 304 4.46 -21.37 -7.26
CA LEU A 304 4.12 -20.19 -8.07
C LEU A 304 5.31 -19.67 -8.90
N LYS A 305 6.49 -20.27 -8.79
CA LYS A 305 7.70 -19.93 -9.55
C LYS A 305 8.06 -18.44 -9.50
N TYR A 306 8.01 -17.83 -8.32
CA TYR A 306 8.26 -16.39 -8.17
C TYR A 306 9.60 -15.92 -8.78
N TYR A 307 10.63 -16.76 -8.77
CA TYR A 307 11.92 -16.45 -9.41
C TYR A 307 11.78 -16.10 -10.91
N HIS A 308 10.87 -16.75 -11.64
CA HIS A 308 10.61 -16.46 -13.05
C HIS A 308 9.93 -15.09 -13.23
N THR A 309 9.02 -14.72 -12.33
CA THR A 309 8.43 -13.37 -12.32
C THR A 309 9.50 -12.30 -12.11
N LEU A 310 10.47 -12.56 -11.21
CA LEU A 310 11.56 -11.61 -10.93
C LEU A 310 12.52 -11.44 -12.10
N VAL A 311 12.83 -12.51 -12.84
CA VAL A 311 13.62 -12.40 -14.08
C VAL A 311 12.93 -11.44 -15.06
N GLY A 312 11.62 -11.60 -15.27
CA GLY A 312 10.84 -10.69 -16.11
C GLY A 312 10.90 -9.24 -15.61
N VAL A 313 10.80 -9.00 -14.30
CA VAL A 313 10.91 -7.65 -13.71
C VAL A 313 12.25 -7.00 -14.01
N ILE A 314 13.33 -7.76 -13.85
CA ILE A 314 14.70 -7.27 -14.06
C ILE A 314 14.94 -7.01 -15.57
N GLY A 315 14.47 -7.91 -16.44
CA GLY A 315 14.64 -7.79 -17.89
C GLY A 315 13.80 -6.69 -18.57
N ILE A 316 12.72 -6.20 -17.93
CA ILE A 316 11.94 -5.06 -18.46
C ILE A 316 12.81 -3.79 -18.57
N GLY A 317 13.86 -3.67 -17.75
CA GLY A 317 14.78 -2.53 -17.79
C GLY A 317 15.53 -2.40 -19.12
N GLY A 318 16.09 -3.50 -19.66
CA GLY A 318 16.96 -3.43 -20.84
C GLY A 318 16.27 -3.09 -22.18
N ALA A 319 14.94 -3.33 -22.29
CA ALA A 319 14.25 -3.28 -23.59
C ALA A 319 13.19 -2.18 -23.74
N CYS A 320 12.64 -1.64 -22.64
CA CYS A 320 11.37 -0.90 -22.70
C CYS A 320 11.46 0.62 -22.44
N GLN A 321 12.66 1.18 -22.21
CA GLN A 321 12.83 2.59 -21.75
C GLN A 321 12.07 2.92 -20.45
N GLU A 322 11.47 1.92 -19.81
CA GLU A 322 10.74 2.01 -18.54
C GLU A 322 11.67 1.56 -17.39
N GLU A 323 12.94 1.97 -17.45
CA GLU A 323 13.93 1.74 -16.42
C GLU A 323 13.52 2.50 -15.16
N ASN A 324 12.89 1.78 -14.23
CA ASN A 324 12.61 2.30 -12.91
C ASN A 324 13.54 1.66 -11.89
N ASP A 325 14.53 2.44 -11.45
CA ASP A 325 15.57 1.99 -10.51
C ASP A 325 15.01 1.35 -9.24
N ILE A 326 13.88 1.85 -8.73
CA ILE A 326 13.26 1.34 -7.48
C ILE A 326 12.74 -0.09 -7.71
N VAL A 327 12.03 -0.32 -8.81
CA VAL A 327 11.46 -1.63 -9.15
C VAL A 327 12.58 -2.64 -9.46
N ILE A 328 13.58 -2.24 -10.24
CA ILE A 328 14.75 -3.08 -10.58
C ILE A 328 15.50 -3.47 -9.31
N HIS A 329 15.80 -2.48 -8.46
CA HIS A 329 16.52 -2.70 -7.21
C HIS A 329 15.78 -3.65 -6.27
N GLN A 330 14.47 -3.46 -6.09
CA GLN A 330 13.64 -4.36 -5.28
C GLN A 330 13.53 -5.76 -5.90
N GLY A 331 13.53 -5.87 -7.23
CA GLY A 331 13.61 -7.12 -7.95
C GLY A 331 14.88 -7.89 -7.60
N ILE A 332 16.04 -7.23 -7.70
CA ILE A 332 17.35 -7.81 -7.36
C ILE A 332 17.43 -8.23 -5.88
N ILE A 333 16.94 -7.39 -4.94
CA ILE A 333 16.89 -7.75 -3.51
C ILE A 333 16.01 -8.99 -3.27
N SER A 334 14.84 -9.03 -3.90
CA SER A 334 13.92 -10.17 -3.78
C SER A 334 14.56 -11.44 -4.33
N PHE A 335 15.32 -11.30 -5.42
CA PHE A 335 16.03 -12.40 -6.06
C PHE A 335 17.14 -12.96 -5.16
N TYR A 336 17.95 -12.07 -4.58
CA TYR A 336 18.95 -12.39 -3.57
C TYR A 336 18.35 -13.21 -2.43
N LEU A 337 17.23 -12.74 -1.87
CA LEU A 337 16.56 -13.37 -0.74
C LEU A 337 16.16 -14.81 -1.06
N ILE A 338 15.64 -15.07 -2.26
CA ILE A 338 15.27 -16.42 -2.72
C ILE A 338 16.49 -17.34 -2.77
N LEU A 339 17.58 -16.90 -3.40
CA LEU A 339 18.80 -17.69 -3.50
C LEU A 339 19.41 -17.97 -2.12
N GLN A 340 19.38 -16.99 -1.21
CA GLN A 340 19.84 -17.16 0.16
C GLN A 340 19.03 -18.25 0.87
N TYR A 341 17.69 -18.22 0.76
CA TYR A 341 16.84 -19.25 1.36
C TYR A 341 17.10 -20.63 0.79
N PHE A 342 17.34 -20.76 -0.51
CA PHE A 342 17.67 -22.04 -1.09
C PHE A 342 19.06 -22.55 -0.67
N ARG A 343 20.05 -21.68 -0.52
CA ARG A 343 21.41 -22.08 -0.14
C ARG A 343 21.54 -22.39 1.35
N LEU A 344 21.08 -21.49 2.20
CA LEU A 344 21.31 -21.55 3.65
C LEU A 344 20.12 -22.11 4.42
N GLY A 345 18.94 -22.15 3.80
CA GLY A 345 17.71 -22.35 4.53
C GLY A 345 17.30 -21.10 5.34
N ASP A 346 16.43 -21.30 6.32
CA ASP A 346 16.06 -20.31 7.33
C ASP A 346 16.92 -20.53 8.59
N SER A 347 17.32 -19.46 9.31
CA SER A 347 18.08 -19.53 10.57
C SER A 347 17.39 -20.37 11.65
N TYR A 348 16.06 -20.49 11.57
CA TYR A 348 15.26 -21.34 12.47
C TYR A 348 15.10 -22.78 11.96
N ASN A 349 15.82 -23.18 10.91
CA ASN A 349 15.74 -24.49 10.24
C ASN A 349 14.32 -24.90 9.82
N ARG A 350 13.42 -23.93 9.64
CA ARG A 350 12.03 -24.17 9.22
C ARG A 350 11.95 -24.44 7.72
N PHE A 351 12.91 -23.92 6.97
CA PHE A 351 13.08 -24.12 5.56
C PHE A 351 14.51 -24.66 5.38
N PRO A 352 14.70 -25.98 5.19
CA PRO A 352 16.04 -26.53 5.01
C PRO A 352 16.63 -26.02 3.69
N SER A 353 17.96 -26.06 3.59
CA SER A 353 18.67 -25.81 2.33
C SER A 353 18.13 -26.71 1.21
N GLN A 354 17.92 -26.13 0.04
CA GLN A 354 17.41 -26.75 -1.18
C GLN A 354 18.39 -26.50 -2.33
N LEU A 355 19.62 -27.02 -2.19
CA LEU A 355 20.70 -26.82 -3.16
C LEU A 355 20.34 -27.26 -4.59
N ASP A 356 19.46 -28.26 -4.75
CA ASP A 356 18.98 -28.68 -6.06
C ASP A 356 18.14 -27.60 -6.75
N LEU A 357 17.33 -26.84 -5.98
CA LEU A 357 16.57 -25.72 -6.53
C LEU A 357 17.45 -24.50 -6.82
N VAL A 358 18.55 -24.32 -6.07
CA VAL A 358 19.56 -23.30 -6.41
C VAL A 358 20.03 -23.52 -7.83
N LYS A 359 20.43 -24.75 -8.18
CA LYS A 359 20.91 -25.09 -9.53
C LYS A 359 19.84 -24.86 -10.59
N VAL A 360 18.60 -25.29 -10.33
CA VAL A 360 17.49 -25.08 -11.28
C VAL A 360 17.23 -23.60 -11.53
N VAL A 361 17.29 -22.78 -10.47
CA VAL A 361 17.10 -21.33 -10.62
C VAL A 361 18.30 -20.69 -11.31
N GLU A 362 19.53 -21.05 -10.95
CA GLU A 362 20.75 -20.58 -11.64
C GLU A 362 20.75 -20.91 -13.13
N GLU A 363 20.46 -22.16 -13.50
CA GLU A 363 20.34 -22.57 -14.90
C GLU A 363 19.25 -21.78 -15.64
N GLN A 364 18.14 -21.46 -14.97
CA GLN A 364 17.06 -20.69 -15.58
C GLN A 364 17.42 -19.22 -15.77
N ILE A 365 18.10 -18.61 -14.79
CA ILE A 365 18.61 -17.23 -14.89
C ILE A 365 19.55 -17.10 -16.08
N GLU A 366 20.51 -18.03 -16.20
CA GLU A 366 21.47 -18.06 -17.30
C GLU A 366 20.75 -18.24 -18.64
N GLN A 367 19.77 -19.14 -18.72
CA GLN A 367 18.98 -19.36 -19.94
C GLN A 367 18.10 -18.18 -20.34
N GLU A 368 17.57 -17.43 -19.37
CA GLU A 368 16.72 -16.25 -19.61
C GLU A 368 17.53 -14.96 -19.79
N GLY A 369 18.87 -15.01 -19.68
CA GLY A 369 19.75 -13.84 -19.81
C GLY A 369 19.64 -12.87 -18.63
N ALA A 370 19.15 -13.36 -17.49
CA ALA A 370 18.89 -12.53 -16.32
C ALA A 370 20.18 -12.09 -15.62
N ASP A 371 21.25 -12.88 -15.72
CA ASP A 371 22.56 -12.51 -15.16
C ASP A 371 23.13 -11.28 -15.89
N GLU A 372 23.07 -11.25 -17.22
CA GLU A 372 23.52 -10.11 -18.02
C GLU A 372 22.70 -8.84 -17.74
N GLU A 373 21.39 -8.98 -17.56
CA GLU A 373 20.52 -7.86 -17.17
C GLU A 373 20.90 -7.34 -15.78
N ILE A 374 21.11 -8.23 -14.80
CA ILE A 374 21.57 -7.85 -13.45
C ILE A 374 22.92 -7.14 -13.52
N GLU A 375 23.90 -7.67 -14.26
CA GLU A 375 25.21 -7.02 -14.45
C GLU A 375 25.07 -5.63 -15.04
N THR A 376 24.22 -5.49 -16.06
CA THR A 376 24.01 -4.22 -16.75
C THR A 376 23.40 -3.19 -15.81
N HIS A 377 22.37 -3.57 -15.05
CA HIS A 377 21.74 -2.67 -14.06
C HIS A 377 22.71 -2.30 -12.94
N ILE A 378 23.47 -3.28 -12.42
CA ILE A 378 24.50 -3.04 -11.41
C ILE A 378 25.53 -2.04 -11.95
N PHE A 379 26.05 -2.24 -13.16
CA PHE A 379 27.03 -1.35 -13.78
C PHE A 379 26.49 0.08 -13.96
N ASN A 380 25.24 0.22 -14.40
CA ASN A 380 24.63 1.52 -14.68
C ASN A 380 24.26 2.31 -13.42
N LEU A 381 23.93 1.63 -12.31
CA LEU A 381 23.44 2.29 -11.08
C LEU A 381 24.48 3.12 -10.32
N ASN A 382 25.76 3.09 -10.71
CA ASN A 382 26.93 3.92 -10.34
C ASN A 382 27.18 4.44 -8.91
N TYR A 383 26.23 4.45 -7.98
CA TYR A 383 26.43 4.66 -6.54
C TYR A 383 25.10 4.45 -5.80
N CYS A 384 24.88 3.25 -5.27
CA CYS A 384 23.87 3.02 -4.23
C CYS A 384 24.60 2.46 -3.00
N PRO A 385 24.37 2.91 -1.75
CA PRO A 385 25.05 2.32 -0.57
C PRO A 385 24.80 0.81 -0.44
N TYR A 386 23.67 0.32 -0.96
CA TYR A 386 23.34 -1.10 -1.02
C TYR A 386 24.10 -1.85 -2.14
N TYR A 387 24.72 -1.14 -3.07
CA TYR A 387 25.59 -1.66 -4.14
C TYR A 387 26.72 -2.52 -3.60
N GLU A 388 27.29 -2.17 -2.45
CA GLU A 388 28.37 -2.96 -1.86
C GLU A 388 27.86 -4.34 -1.41
N MET A 389 26.64 -4.43 -0.89
CA MET A 389 26.00 -5.68 -0.50
C MET A 389 25.65 -6.53 -1.73
N THR A 390 25.09 -5.90 -2.76
CA THR A 390 24.74 -6.55 -4.02
C THR A 390 25.98 -7.00 -4.80
N ASN A 391 27.05 -6.20 -4.83
CA ASN A 391 28.32 -6.55 -5.48
C ASN A 391 29.10 -7.61 -4.72
N LYS A 392 29.16 -7.53 -3.37
CA LYS A 392 29.75 -8.60 -2.55
C LYS A 392 29.02 -9.93 -2.81
N PHE A 393 27.71 -9.88 -3.07
CA PHE A 393 26.94 -11.05 -3.45
C PHE A 393 27.15 -11.51 -4.89
N TYR A 394 27.15 -10.60 -5.86
CA TYR A 394 27.40 -10.91 -7.27
C TYR A 394 28.78 -11.56 -7.45
N PHE A 395 29.80 -11.01 -6.79
CA PHE A 395 31.12 -11.63 -6.67
C PHE A 395 31.05 -13.03 -6.02
N LYS A 396 30.21 -13.24 -5.01
CA LYS A 396 30.08 -14.50 -4.27
C LYS A 396 29.31 -15.60 -5.02
N ILE A 397 28.36 -15.25 -5.88
CA ILE A 397 27.69 -16.20 -6.78
C ILE A 397 28.63 -16.63 -7.89
N ASN A 398 29.25 -15.67 -8.58
CA ASN A 398 29.99 -15.93 -9.82
C ASN A 398 31.43 -16.41 -9.60
N HIS A 399 32.09 -16.05 -8.50
CA HIS A 399 33.36 -16.66 -8.12
C HIS A 399 33.15 -17.94 -7.31
N LYS A 400 32.85 -19.03 -8.04
CA LYS A 400 33.06 -20.45 -7.70
C LYS A 400 33.25 -20.79 -6.21
N ASN A 401 32.26 -21.43 -5.59
CA ASN A 401 32.41 -22.61 -4.70
C ASN A 401 33.54 -22.65 -3.64
N GLN A 402 34.14 -21.53 -3.25
CA GLN A 402 34.95 -21.49 -2.06
C GLN A 402 34.00 -21.29 -0.89
N TYR A 403 33.83 -22.35 -0.11
CA TYR A 403 33.30 -22.32 1.24
C TYR A 403 34.11 -21.30 2.05
N LEU A 404 33.76 -20.02 1.95
CA LEU A 404 34.20 -19.00 2.90
C LEU A 404 33.39 -19.25 4.16
N ASP A 405 34.09 -19.78 5.17
CA ASP A 405 33.62 -19.93 6.53
C ASP A 405 33.10 -18.58 7.04
N TRP A 406 31.82 -18.55 7.40
CA TRP A 406 31.18 -17.33 7.89
C TRP A 406 31.63 -17.00 9.32
N SER A 407 32.35 -17.89 10.01
CA SER A 407 32.84 -17.67 11.38
C SER A 407 33.89 -16.55 11.49
N ASN A 408 34.49 -16.09 10.39
CA ASN A 408 35.51 -15.05 10.41
C ASN A 408 34.96 -13.63 10.18
N TYR A 409 33.64 -13.44 10.21
CA TYR A 409 32.99 -12.15 9.91
C TYR A 409 32.30 -11.48 11.12
N GLU A 410 32.36 -12.07 12.32
CA GLU A 410 31.89 -11.40 13.55
C GLU A 410 32.83 -10.27 14.01
N ASP A 411 34.06 -10.17 13.47
CA ASP A 411 35.07 -9.21 13.92
C ASP A 411 35.02 -7.82 13.22
N ILE A 412 34.02 -7.55 12.36
CA ILE A 412 33.97 -6.27 11.58
C ILE A 412 33.08 -5.20 12.26
N GLU A 413 32.36 -5.52 13.33
CA GLU A 413 31.59 -4.51 14.08
C GLU A 413 32.46 -3.63 15.01
N GLU A 414 33.73 -3.98 15.29
CA GLU A 414 34.57 -3.21 16.21
C GLU A 414 35.25 -1.97 15.58
N ASP A 415 35.39 -1.88 14.25
CA ASP A 415 36.17 -0.80 13.60
C ASP A 415 35.33 0.44 13.21
N ILE A 416 34.04 0.50 13.56
CA ILE A 416 33.15 1.65 13.22
C ILE A 416 33.03 2.66 14.37
N GLU A 417 33.60 2.40 15.56
CA GLU A 417 33.45 3.30 16.71
C GLU A 417 34.47 4.45 16.82
N ASP A 418 35.54 4.49 16.03
CA ASP A 418 36.71 5.35 16.35
C ASP A 418 36.77 6.73 15.64
N ASP A 419 35.74 7.14 14.89
CA ASP A 419 35.75 8.42 14.14
C ASP A 419 34.85 9.53 14.73
N ARG A 420 34.43 9.40 16.01
CA ARG A 420 33.54 10.37 16.67
C ARG A 420 34.22 11.52 17.44
N ASP A 421 35.55 11.59 17.47
CA ASP A 421 36.28 12.55 18.33
C ASP A 421 37.06 13.67 17.60
N ASN A 422 36.80 13.93 16.32
CA ASN A 422 37.37 15.11 15.64
C ASN A 422 36.33 16.25 15.47
N PRO A 423 36.39 17.32 16.28
CA PRO A 423 35.63 18.55 16.03
C PRO A 423 36.31 19.43 14.95
N PRO A 424 35.56 20.37 14.33
CA PRO A 424 35.95 21.09 13.11
C PRO A 424 37.16 22.02 13.22
#